data_AF-A0A2X3EPK0-F1
#
_entry.id   AF-A0A2X3EPK0-F1
#
_cell.length_a   1.000
_cell.length_b   1.000
_cell.length_c   1.000
_cell.angle_alpha   90.00
_cell.angle_beta   90.00
_cell.angle_gamma   90.00
#
_symmetry.space_group_name_H-M   'P 1'
#
loop_
_entity.id
_entity.type
_entity.pdbx_description
1 polymer ?
#
loop_
_entity_poly.entity_id
_entity_poly.type
_entity_poly.pdbx_seq_one_letter_code
_entity_poly.pdbx_strand_id
1 'polypeptide(L)'
;MPQGPGIINLSLAWPVQQPLGEAAEPIYHSLCAVLQRTLARFGVASHPRAVNGSFCDGRYNLACGEGEAARKIVGTAQYWRPLTAGRGHVVLAHAVILIDADLSAAHQAANAFEAQLGSERVYCADKTVTLAQLLPGERHLLPRFSETLAQELDAAR
;
A
#
# COMPACT_ATOMS: atom_id res chain seq x y z
N MET A 1 -2.67 0.04 -10.14
CA MET A 1 -2.18 0.98 -9.11
C MET A 1 -1.42 2.09 -9.80
N PRO A 2 -1.68 3.37 -9.47
CA PRO A 2 -0.91 4.47 -10.03
C PRO A 2 0.57 4.36 -9.61
N GLN A 3 1.45 4.81 -10.50
CA GLN A 3 2.90 4.83 -10.32
C GLN A 3 3.43 6.17 -10.83
N GLY A 4 4.40 6.77 -10.13
CA GLY A 4 4.95 8.07 -10.50
C GLY A 4 5.54 8.85 -9.32
N PRO A 5 5.88 10.13 -9.53
CA PRO A 5 6.34 11.01 -8.46
C PRO A 5 5.37 11.06 -7.28
N GLY A 6 5.90 11.21 -6.06
CA GLY A 6 5.07 11.25 -4.86
C GLY A 6 4.57 9.89 -4.38
N ILE A 7 5.02 8.79 -4.99
CA ILE A 7 4.67 7.41 -4.58
C ILE A 7 5.96 6.67 -4.16
N ILE A 8 5.90 5.99 -3.02
CA ILE A 8 6.96 5.08 -2.57
C ILE A 8 6.54 3.64 -2.87
N ASN A 9 7.47 2.88 -3.44
CA ASN A 9 7.35 1.45 -3.66
C ASN A 9 8.31 0.72 -2.71
N LEU A 10 7.75 0.00 -1.72
CA LEU A 10 8.51 -0.87 -0.82
C LEU A 10 8.45 -2.30 -1.34
N SER A 11 9.61 -2.94 -1.49
CA SER A 11 9.72 -4.35 -1.92
C SER A 11 10.67 -5.09 -0.99
N LEU A 12 10.14 -6.07 -0.27
CA LEU A 12 10.87 -6.91 0.67
C LEU A 12 10.81 -8.36 0.19
N ALA A 13 11.95 -9.03 0.09
CA ALA A 13 12.00 -10.41 -0.38
C ALA A 13 12.85 -11.31 0.53
N TRP A 14 12.32 -12.48 0.88
CA TRP A 14 12.99 -13.45 1.76
C TRP A 14 12.46 -14.87 1.56
N PRO A 15 13.22 -15.91 1.94
CA PRO A 15 12.75 -17.28 1.91
C PRO A 15 11.74 -17.58 3.02
N VAL A 16 10.71 -18.37 2.72
CA VAL A 16 9.66 -18.83 3.63
C VAL A 16 9.53 -20.34 3.48
N GLN A 17 9.64 -21.08 4.58
CA GLN A 17 9.52 -22.54 4.57
C GLN A 17 8.06 -23.00 4.68
N GLN A 18 7.23 -22.21 5.36
CA GLN A 18 5.81 -22.46 5.53
C GLN A 18 5.08 -22.48 4.18
N PRO A 19 4.02 -23.29 4.04
CA PRO A 19 3.14 -23.24 2.88
C PRO A 19 2.51 -21.84 2.69
N LEU A 20 2.28 -21.46 1.42
CA LEU A 20 1.66 -20.16 1.08
C LEU A 20 0.36 -19.92 1.85
N GLY A 21 -0.50 -20.95 1.95
CA GLY A 21 -1.80 -20.86 2.62
C GLY A 21 -1.72 -20.52 4.11
N GLU A 22 -0.58 -20.78 4.76
CA GLU A 22 -0.36 -20.47 6.18
C GLU A 22 0.40 -19.16 6.38
N ALA A 23 1.30 -18.83 5.45
CA ALA A 23 2.22 -17.70 5.61
C ALA A 23 1.73 -16.37 5.02
N ALA A 24 0.90 -16.39 3.99
CA ALA A 24 0.53 -15.18 3.25
C ALA A 24 -0.16 -14.12 4.14
N GLU A 25 -1.12 -14.54 4.96
CA GLU A 25 -1.89 -13.65 5.83
C GLU A 25 -1.04 -13.02 6.95
N PRO A 26 -0.26 -13.80 7.74
CA PRO A 26 0.69 -13.23 8.69
C PRO A 26 1.69 -12.25 8.08
N ILE A 27 2.14 -12.48 6.84
CA ILE A 27 3.05 -11.57 6.13
C ILE A 27 2.35 -10.26 5.77
N TYR A 28 1.08 -10.30 5.32
CA TYR A 28 0.31 -9.07 5.10
C TYR A 28 0.12 -8.29 6.39
N HIS A 29 -0.23 -8.96 7.50
CA HIS A 29 -0.36 -8.30 8.79
C HIS A 29 0.94 -7.65 9.27
N SER A 30 2.07 -8.34 9.12
CA SER A 30 3.38 -7.81 9.50
C SER A 30 3.76 -6.58 8.66
N LEU A 31 3.55 -6.65 7.34
CA LEU A 31 3.77 -5.52 6.44
C LEU A 31 2.86 -4.33 6.79
N CYS A 32 1.57 -4.58 7.02
CA CYS A 32 0.63 -3.56 7.46
C CYS A 32 1.08 -2.91 8.76
N ALA A 33 1.49 -3.69 9.76
CA ALA A 33 1.89 -3.18 11.07
C ALA A 33 3.09 -2.22 10.99
N VAL A 34 4.11 -2.54 10.19
CA VAL A 34 5.28 -1.66 9.97
C VAL A 34 4.83 -0.34 9.33
N LEU A 35 3.99 -0.41 8.29
CA LEU A 35 3.51 0.76 7.57
C LEU A 35 2.57 1.62 8.43
N GLN A 36 1.73 1.00 9.26
CA GLN A 36 0.89 1.69 10.24
C GLN A 36 1.72 2.44 11.27
N ARG A 37 2.76 1.82 11.84
CA ARG A 37 3.68 2.51 12.77
C ARG A 37 4.40 3.68 12.10
N THR A 38 4.86 3.47 10.87
CA THR A 38 5.48 4.53 10.06
C THR A 38 4.51 5.71 9.89
N LEU A 39 3.26 5.47 9.47
CA LEU A 39 2.24 6.52 9.34
C LEU A 39 1.92 7.20 10.69
N ALA A 40 1.89 6.44 11.79
CA ALA A 40 1.66 6.98 13.12
C ALA A 40 2.77 7.95 13.57
N ARG A 41 4.02 7.81 13.08
CA ARG A 41 5.09 8.80 13.32
C ARG A 41 4.79 10.18 12.70
N PHE A 42 3.89 10.22 11.72
CA PHE A 42 3.39 11.44 11.10
C PHE A 42 2.01 11.86 11.67
N GLY A 43 1.54 11.25 12.75
CA GLY A 43 0.24 11.53 13.35
C GLY A 43 -0.94 10.98 12.56
N VAL A 44 -0.70 10.07 11.60
CA VAL A 44 -1.75 9.49 10.76
C VAL A 44 -2.12 8.10 11.27
N ALA A 45 -3.33 7.98 11.83
CA ALA A 45 -3.93 6.69 12.15
C ALA A 45 -4.39 5.97 10.87
N SER A 46 -4.09 4.68 10.76
CA SER A 46 -4.52 3.86 9.63
C SER A 46 -4.79 2.42 10.05
N HIS A 47 -5.63 1.72 9.28
CA HIS A 47 -6.11 0.38 9.60
C HIS A 47 -6.15 -0.53 8.35
N PRO A 48 -5.85 -1.84 8.48
CA PRO A 48 -5.97 -2.79 7.37
C PRO A 48 -7.43 -2.99 6.99
N ARG A 49 -7.79 -2.71 5.73
CA ARG A 49 -9.14 -2.98 5.21
C ARG A 49 -9.23 -2.86 3.69
N ALA A 50 -10.26 -3.47 3.12
CA ALA A 50 -10.72 -3.13 1.78
C ALA A 50 -11.28 -1.70 1.74
N VAL A 51 -11.12 -1.03 0.61
CA VAL A 51 -11.66 0.31 0.33
C VAL A 51 -12.30 0.26 -1.05
N ASN A 52 -13.58 -0.08 -1.08
CA ASN A 52 -14.33 -0.19 -2.33
C ASN A 52 -14.28 1.14 -3.11
N GLY A 53 -14.10 1.06 -4.42
CA GLY A 53 -13.91 2.21 -5.31
C GLY A 53 -12.46 2.70 -5.40
N SER A 54 -11.52 2.16 -4.60
CA SER A 54 -10.09 2.48 -4.75
C SER A 54 -9.41 1.61 -5.82
N PHE A 55 -8.25 2.05 -6.31
CA PHE A 55 -7.43 1.26 -7.24
C PHE A 55 -7.04 -0.08 -6.63
N CYS A 56 -7.09 -1.15 -7.44
CA CYS A 56 -6.71 -2.54 -7.09
C CYS A 56 -7.02 -2.90 -5.63
N ASP A 57 -8.30 -2.83 -5.26
CA ASP A 57 -8.75 -3.06 -3.89
C ASP A 57 -8.41 -4.47 -3.37
N GLY A 58 -8.24 -4.59 -2.06
CA GLY A 58 -7.78 -5.80 -1.38
C GLY A 58 -7.89 -5.65 0.14
N ARG A 59 -8.02 -6.79 0.85
CA ARG A 59 -8.26 -6.83 2.30
C ARG A 59 -7.17 -6.16 3.15
N TYR A 60 -5.96 -6.07 2.61
CA TYR A 60 -4.75 -5.61 3.33
C TYR A 60 -4.22 -4.26 2.84
N ASN A 61 -5.08 -3.40 2.27
CA ASN A 61 -4.71 -1.98 2.14
C ASN A 61 -4.63 -1.33 3.52
N LEU A 62 -3.88 -0.24 3.66
CA LEU A 62 -4.09 0.67 4.79
C LEU A 62 -4.98 1.83 4.38
N ALA A 63 -5.99 2.10 5.21
CA ALA A 63 -6.91 3.21 5.04
C ALA A 63 -6.89 4.14 6.24
N CYS A 64 -7.08 5.43 5.98
CA CYS A 64 -7.27 6.47 6.99
C CYS A 64 -8.76 6.79 7.11
N GLY A 65 -9.25 7.02 8.33
CA GLY A 65 -10.69 7.18 8.61
C GLY A 65 -11.43 5.85 8.71
N GLU A 66 -12.74 5.91 8.96
CA GLU A 66 -13.58 4.75 9.25
C GLU A 66 -14.82 4.69 8.35
N GLY A 67 -15.46 3.50 8.30
CA GLY A 67 -16.70 3.28 7.57
C GLY A 67 -16.60 3.67 6.09
N GLU A 68 -17.59 4.41 5.61
CA GLU A 68 -17.66 4.88 4.23
C GLU A 68 -16.68 6.03 3.93
N ALA A 69 -16.24 6.75 4.96
CA ALA A 69 -15.29 7.86 4.83
C ALA A 69 -13.83 7.40 4.81
N ALA A 70 -13.59 6.10 4.91
CA ALA A 70 -12.25 5.53 4.91
C ALA A 70 -11.62 5.61 3.52
N ARG A 71 -10.37 6.08 3.48
CA ARG A 71 -9.62 6.36 2.25
C ARG A 71 -8.30 5.64 2.24
N LYS A 72 -8.01 4.95 1.14
CA LYS A 72 -6.78 4.17 0.97
C LYS A 72 -5.56 5.08 0.83
N ILE A 73 -4.54 4.83 1.65
CA ILE A 73 -3.22 5.48 1.57
C ILE A 73 -2.12 4.49 1.14
N VAL A 74 -2.30 3.20 1.41
CA VAL A 74 -1.37 2.13 1.02
C VAL A 74 -2.11 1.01 0.31
N GLY A 75 -1.56 0.52 -0.80
CA GLY A 75 -1.92 -0.78 -1.37
C GLY A 75 -0.81 -1.80 -1.12
N THR A 76 -1.16 -3.04 -0.80
CA THR A 76 -0.19 -4.13 -0.61
C THR A 76 -0.39 -5.25 -1.62
N ALA A 77 0.69 -5.95 -1.95
CA ALA A 77 0.65 -7.16 -2.75
C ALA A 77 1.71 -8.16 -2.27
N GLN A 78 1.53 -9.42 -2.64
CA GLN A 78 2.56 -10.44 -2.49
C GLN A 78 2.72 -11.22 -3.79
N TYR A 79 3.95 -11.60 -4.09
CA TYR A 79 4.28 -12.58 -5.12
C TYR A 79 5.10 -13.71 -4.49
N TRP A 80 4.85 -14.95 -4.91
CA TRP A 80 5.47 -16.13 -4.34
C TRP A 80 6.10 -16.97 -5.44
N ARG A 81 7.38 -17.29 -5.27
CA ARG A 81 8.11 -18.16 -6.19
C ARG A 81 8.57 -19.43 -5.45
N PRO A 82 8.19 -20.64 -5.90
CA PRO A 82 8.70 -21.87 -5.29
C PRO A 82 10.22 -21.97 -5.49
N LEU A 83 10.90 -22.46 -4.46
CA LEU A 83 12.29 -22.90 -4.55
C LEU A 83 12.34 -24.36 -5.05
N THR A 84 13.53 -24.94 -5.20
CA THR A 84 13.67 -26.36 -5.52
C THR A 84 12.87 -27.23 -4.55
N ALA A 85 12.42 -28.39 -5.00
CA ALA A 85 11.49 -29.25 -4.25
C ALA A 85 11.93 -29.43 -2.78
N GLY A 86 11.00 -29.15 -1.86
CA GLY A 86 11.23 -29.25 -0.41
C GLY A 86 11.90 -28.03 0.25
N ARG A 87 12.18 -26.94 -0.48
CA ARG A 87 12.85 -25.75 0.08
C ARG A 87 11.94 -24.55 0.36
N GLY A 88 10.63 -24.72 0.25
CA GLY A 88 9.65 -23.65 0.44
C GLY A 88 9.60 -22.67 -0.73
N HIS A 89 9.42 -21.38 -0.42
CA HIS A 89 9.22 -20.31 -1.39
C HIS A 89 10.14 -19.12 -1.09
N VAL A 90 10.33 -18.24 -2.08
CA VAL A 90 10.68 -16.84 -1.83
C VAL A 90 9.41 -16.03 -1.96
N VAL A 91 9.09 -15.28 -0.91
CA VAL A 91 8.04 -14.26 -0.96
C VAL A 91 8.66 -12.92 -1.37
N LEU A 92 7.92 -12.16 -2.17
CA LEU A 92 8.10 -10.73 -2.39
C LEU A 92 6.88 -10.04 -1.79
N ALA A 93 7.02 -9.42 -0.62
CA ALA A 93 6.01 -8.58 -0.01
C ALA A 93 6.21 -7.14 -0.46
N HIS A 94 5.16 -6.53 -1.00
CA HIS A 94 5.23 -5.26 -1.69
C HIS A 94 4.16 -4.29 -1.18
N ALA A 95 4.51 -3.00 -1.11
CA ALA A 95 3.57 -1.93 -0.82
C ALA A 95 3.80 -0.72 -1.72
N VAL A 96 2.69 -0.11 -2.14
CA VAL A 96 2.62 1.17 -2.84
C VAL A 96 2.02 2.19 -1.86
N ILE A 97 2.75 3.26 -1.57
CA ILE A 97 2.43 4.22 -0.52
C ILE A 97 2.24 5.59 -1.15
N LEU A 98 1.07 6.19 -0.95
CA LEU A 98 0.67 7.47 -1.53
C LEU A 98 1.16 8.62 -0.64
N ILE A 99 2.26 9.28 -1.02
CA ILE A 99 2.86 10.35 -0.20
C ILE A 99 2.42 11.73 -0.68
N ASP A 100 2.68 12.06 -1.94
CA ASP A 100 2.42 13.37 -2.54
C ASP A 100 2.14 13.24 -4.04
N ALA A 101 1.37 12.22 -4.40
CA ALA A 101 1.01 11.92 -5.77
C ALA A 101 -0.16 12.79 -6.24
N ASP A 102 -0.19 13.14 -7.53
CA ASP A 102 -1.37 13.72 -8.16
C ASP A 102 -2.46 12.65 -8.33
N LEU A 103 -3.28 12.49 -7.30
CA LEU A 103 -4.38 11.54 -7.32
C LEU A 103 -5.45 11.92 -8.35
N SER A 104 -5.66 13.21 -8.63
CA SER A 104 -6.65 13.62 -9.64
C SER A 104 -6.26 13.08 -11.01
N ALA A 105 -5.02 13.32 -11.43
CA ALA A 105 -4.48 12.79 -12.68
C ALA A 105 -4.49 11.25 -12.70
N ALA A 106 -4.15 10.61 -11.58
CA ALA A 106 -4.17 9.14 -11.46
C ALA A 106 -5.59 8.55 -11.69
N HIS A 107 -6.64 9.12 -11.08
CA HIS A 107 -8.02 8.63 -11.28
C HIS A 107 -8.48 8.90 -12.70
N GLN A 108 -8.19 10.07 -13.26
CA GLN A 108 -8.55 10.40 -14.64
C GLN A 108 -7.93 9.40 -15.61
N ALA A 109 -6.63 9.12 -15.49
CA ALA A 109 -5.94 8.17 -16.35
C ALA A 109 -6.50 6.74 -16.20
N ALA A 110 -6.72 6.28 -14.97
CA ALA A 110 -7.24 4.94 -14.71
C ALA A 110 -8.69 4.78 -15.21
N ASN A 111 -9.56 5.76 -14.97
CA ASN A 111 -10.94 5.70 -15.42
C ASN A 111 -11.06 5.83 -16.95
N ALA A 112 -10.21 6.64 -17.58
CA ALA A 112 -10.12 6.70 -19.04
C ALA A 112 -9.67 5.36 -19.63
N PHE A 113 -8.74 4.67 -18.97
CA PHE A 113 -8.30 3.33 -19.35
C PHE A 113 -9.45 2.30 -19.23
N GLU A 114 -10.18 2.26 -18.11
CA GLU A 114 -11.33 1.35 -17.94
C GLU A 114 -12.41 1.62 -19.00
N ALA A 115 -12.70 2.89 -19.29
CA ALA A 115 -13.68 3.28 -20.31
C ALA A 115 -13.25 2.81 -21.73
N GLN A 116 -11.96 2.91 -22.06
CA GLN A 116 -11.44 2.40 -23.35
C GLN A 116 -11.53 0.88 -23.47
N LEU A 117 -11.46 0.16 -22.34
CA LEU A 117 -11.69 -1.28 -22.30
C LEU A 117 -13.17 -1.67 -22.33
N GLY A 118 -14.10 -0.70 -22.25
CA GLY A 118 -15.53 -0.97 -22.09
C GLY A 118 -15.89 -1.57 -20.73
N SER A 119 -15.05 -1.37 -19.72
CA SER A 119 -15.24 -1.84 -18.36
C SER A 119 -16.23 -0.94 -17.60
N GLU A 120 -17.11 -1.52 -16.80
CA GLU A 120 -18.01 -0.77 -15.90
C GLU A 120 -17.30 -0.25 -14.65
N ARG A 121 -16.00 -0.53 -14.50
CA ARG A 121 -15.24 -0.15 -13.31
C ARG A 121 -14.99 1.36 -13.29
N VAL A 122 -15.30 1.95 -12.15
CA VAL A 122 -15.02 3.37 -11.86
C VAL A 122 -14.26 3.46 -10.54
N TYR A 123 -13.11 4.12 -10.58
CA TYR A 123 -12.32 4.46 -9.40
C TYR A 123 -12.76 5.83 -8.86
N CYS A 124 -13.14 5.86 -7.59
CA CYS A 124 -13.69 7.04 -6.92
C CYS A 124 -12.57 7.85 -6.26
N ALA A 125 -12.45 9.13 -6.63
CA ALA A 125 -11.37 10.00 -6.16
C ALA A 125 -11.37 10.20 -4.63
N ASP A 126 -12.55 10.12 -4.01
CA ASP A 126 -12.72 10.22 -2.56
C ASP A 126 -12.29 8.95 -1.80
N LYS A 127 -11.93 7.86 -2.49
CA LYS A 127 -11.56 6.57 -1.87
C LYS A 127 -10.05 6.36 -1.74
N THR A 128 -9.25 7.36 -2.10
CA THR A 128 -7.80 7.37 -1.84
C THR A 128 -7.37 8.69 -1.24
N VAL A 129 -6.23 8.70 -0.57
CA VAL A 129 -5.66 9.90 0.05
C VAL A 129 -4.14 9.81 0.07
N THR A 130 -3.45 10.94 -0.07
CA THR A 130 -2.01 11.03 0.12
C THR A 130 -1.66 11.52 1.52
N LEU A 131 -0.43 11.25 1.97
CA LEU A 131 0.08 11.83 3.22
C LEU A 131 0.05 13.36 3.20
N ALA A 132 0.40 13.99 2.07
CA ALA A 132 0.38 15.44 1.90
C ALA A 132 -1.02 16.05 2.05
N GLN A 133 -2.07 15.34 1.60
CA GLN A 133 -3.46 15.77 1.81
C GLN A 133 -3.90 15.69 3.28
N LEU A 134 -3.35 14.74 4.04
CA LEU A 134 -3.63 14.60 5.48
C LEU A 134 -2.84 15.62 6.32
N LEU A 135 -1.72 16.10 5.81
CA LEU A 135 -0.80 17.01 6.49
C LEU A 135 -0.53 18.27 5.66
N PRO A 136 -1.57 19.10 5.42
CA PRO A 136 -1.44 20.27 4.56
C PRO A 136 -0.38 21.23 5.11
N GLY A 137 0.56 21.63 4.25
CA GLY A 137 1.64 22.56 4.58
C GLY A 137 2.95 21.92 5.06
N GLU A 138 2.94 20.62 5.39
CA GLU A 138 4.16 19.88 5.66
C GLU A 138 5.03 19.75 4.40
N ARG A 139 6.35 19.85 4.58
CA ARG A 139 7.33 19.79 3.48
C ARG A 139 8.22 18.55 3.60
N HIS A 140 8.84 18.20 2.47
CA HIS A 140 9.81 17.10 2.39
C HIS A 140 9.26 15.77 2.91
N LEU A 141 7.95 15.51 2.69
CA LEU A 141 7.28 14.31 3.20
C LEU A 141 7.89 13.02 2.64
N LEU A 142 8.23 12.99 1.35
CA LEU A 142 8.81 11.80 0.71
C LEU A 142 10.13 11.34 1.36
N PRO A 143 11.19 12.17 1.46
CA PRO A 143 12.44 11.73 2.11
C PRO A 143 12.25 11.44 3.60
N ARG A 144 11.46 12.24 4.33
CA ARG A 144 11.17 11.97 5.76
C ARG A 144 10.46 10.64 5.97
N PHE A 145 9.49 10.33 5.10
CA PHE A 145 8.75 9.07 5.18
C PHE A 145 9.65 7.89 4.86
N SER A 146 10.49 7.99 3.82
CA SER A 146 11.46 6.94 3.49
C SER A 146 12.43 6.65 4.63
N GLU A 147 12.97 7.70 5.29
CA GLU A 147 13.86 7.54 6.45
C GLU A 147 13.16 6.88 7.63
N THR A 148 11.95 7.36 7.95
CA THR A 148 11.14 6.78 9.04
C THR A 148 10.78 5.32 8.76
N LEU A 149 10.43 5.00 7.51
CA LEU A 149 10.13 3.63 7.08
C LEU A 149 11.35 2.72 7.23
N ALA A 150 12.54 3.19 6.87
CA ALA A 150 13.78 2.44 7.06
C ALA A 150 14.03 2.14 8.54
N GLN A 151 13.84 3.13 9.42
CA GLN A 151 13.98 2.95 10.87
C GLN A 151 12.96 1.93 11.43
N GLU A 152 11.70 2.00 11.01
CA GLU A 152 10.66 1.05 11.43
C GLU A 152 10.89 -0.37 10.90
N LEU A 153 11.50 -0.50 9.71
CA LEU A 153 11.90 -1.79 9.16
C LEU A 153 13.06 -2.40 9.93
N ASP A 154 14.07 -1.60 10.29
CA ASP A 154 15.22 -2.08 11.05
C ASP A 154 14.86 -2.45 12.49
N ALA A 155 13.92 -1.73 13.12
CA ALA A 155 13.39 -2.07 14.43
C ALA A 155 12.49 -3.33 14.42
N ALA A 156 12.03 -3.77 13.25
CA ALA A 156 11.18 -4.95 13.10
C ALA A 156 11.95 -6.23 12.70
N ARG A 157 13.27 -6.14 12.50
CA ARG A 157 14.17 -7.27 12.25
C ARG A 157 14.54 -7.97 13.54
#